data_AF-A0A9P5MNM3-F1
#
_entry.id   AF-A0A9P5MNM3-F1
#
_cell.length_a   1.000
_cell.length_b   1.000
_cell.length_c   1.000
_cell.angle_alpha   90.00
_cell.angle_beta   90.00
_cell.angle_gamma   90.00
#
_symmetry.space_group_name_H-M   'P 1'
#
loop_
_entity.id
_entity.type
_entity.pdbx_description
1 polymer ?
#
loop_
_entity_poly.entity_id
_entity_poly.type
_entity_poly.pdbx_seq_one_letter_code
_entity_poly.pdbx_strand_id
1 'polypeptide(L)'
;THYAITLHRSAIGLPDKTSRTLEALGIHRRMQTVYHRFSPDIAGKILAVKELVQVRNVPASAVRTPEEARNERRAVRGYEVV
;
A
#
# COMPACT_ATOMS: atom_id res chain seq x y z
N THR A 1 11.23 10.34 -0.69
CA THR A 1 11.88 9.72 0.50
C THR A 1 11.19 8.43 0.92
N HIS A 2 9.94 8.19 0.51
CA HIS A 2 9.19 6.98 0.82
C HIS A 2 8.66 6.32 -0.45
N TYR A 3 8.53 5.00 -0.41
CA TYR A 3 7.74 4.22 -1.36
C TYR A 3 6.28 4.24 -0.88
N ALA A 4 5.36 4.65 -1.76
CA ALA A 4 3.94 4.35 -1.63
C ALA A 4 3.65 3.10 -2.47
N ILE A 5 3.38 1.97 -1.82
CA ILE A 5 3.23 0.65 -2.44
C ILE A 5 1.76 0.26 -2.37
N THR A 6 1.12 0.07 -3.51
CA THR A 6 -0.28 -0.33 -3.61
C THR A 6 -0.39 -1.70 -4.25
N LEU A 7 -1.07 -2.66 -3.62
CA LEU A 7 -1.31 -3.97 -4.22
C LEU A 7 -2.43 -3.90 -5.25
N HIS A 8 -2.11 -4.08 -6.53
CA HIS A 8 -3.08 -4.05 -7.64
C HIS A 8 -3.59 -5.45 -8.00
N ARG A 9 -2.75 -6.48 -7.93
CA ARG A 9 -3.10 -7.86 -8.28
C ARG A 9 -3.05 -8.77 -7.04
N SER A 10 -3.93 -9.77 -7.01
CA SER A 10 -3.95 -10.73 -5.91
C SER A 10 -2.81 -11.73 -6.01
N ALA A 11 -2.33 -12.24 -4.87
CA ALA A 11 -1.39 -13.35 -4.81
C ALA A 11 -2.06 -14.74 -4.79
N ILE A 12 -3.39 -14.81 -4.91
CA ILE A 12 -4.13 -16.08 -5.03
C ILE A 12 -3.59 -16.87 -6.22
N GLY A 13 -3.27 -18.15 -6.00
CA GLY A 13 -2.72 -19.05 -7.02
C GLY A 13 -1.22 -18.87 -7.27
N LEU A 14 -0.52 -18.02 -6.50
CA LEU A 14 0.93 -17.89 -6.55
C LEU A 14 1.58 -18.66 -5.39
N PRO A 15 2.89 -18.98 -5.49
CA PRO A 15 3.61 -19.64 -4.40
C PRO A 15 3.58 -18.83 -3.09
N ASP A 16 3.54 -19.52 -1.94
CA ASP A 16 3.45 -18.92 -0.60
C ASP A 16 4.47 -17.81 -0.32
N LYS A 17 5.68 -17.92 -0.89
CA LYS A 17 6.74 -16.91 -0.75
C LYS A 17 6.26 -15.51 -1.20
N THR A 18 5.38 -15.46 -2.20
CA THR A 18 4.83 -14.21 -2.73
C THR A 18 3.89 -13.57 -1.71
N SER A 19 2.96 -14.35 -1.15
CA SER A 19 2.05 -13.90 -0.09
C SER A 19 2.81 -13.46 1.16
N ARG A 20 3.81 -14.25 1.59
CA ARG A 20 4.68 -13.88 2.73
C ARG A 20 5.47 -12.59 2.49
N THR A 21 5.88 -12.32 1.25
CA THR A 21 6.57 -11.06 0.92
C THR A 21 5.62 -9.87 1.01
N LEU A 22 4.36 -10.03 0.57
CA LEU A 22 3.32 -9.00 0.73
C LEU A 22 2.98 -8.75 2.21
N GLU A 23 2.86 -9.81 3.01
CA GLU A 23 2.66 -9.72 4.46
C GLU A 23 3.83 -9.01 5.15
N ALA A 24 5.08 -9.31 4.76
CA ALA A 24 6.27 -8.63 5.28
C ALA A 24 6.36 -7.15 4.87
N LEU A 25 5.71 -6.75 3.77
CA LEU A 25 5.51 -5.35 3.40
C LEU A 25 4.34 -4.70 4.16
N GLY A 26 3.54 -5.47 4.92
CA GLY A 26 2.37 -5.00 5.65
C GLY A 26 1.09 -4.92 4.81
N ILE A 27 1.05 -5.62 3.67
CA ILE A 27 -0.09 -5.61 2.75
C ILE A 27 -0.91 -6.89 2.92
N HIS A 28 -2.15 -6.74 3.37
CA HIS A 28 -3.05 -7.86 3.67
C HIS A 28 -4.24 -7.95 2.72
N ARG A 29 -4.56 -6.88 1.99
CA ARG A 29 -5.71 -6.85 1.06
C ARG A 29 -5.40 -6.06 -0.21
N ARG A 30 -6.09 -6.40 -1.30
CA ARG A 30 -5.99 -5.69 -2.59
C ARG A 30 -6.42 -4.23 -2.43
N MET A 31 -5.81 -3.35 -3.23
CA MET A 31 -5.94 -1.89 -3.20
C MET A 31 -5.49 -1.22 -1.89
N GLN A 32 -4.90 -1.96 -0.95
CA GLN A 32 -4.24 -1.37 0.21
C GLN A 32 -2.94 -0.69 -0.23
N THR A 33 -2.73 0.53 0.27
CA THR A 33 -1.49 1.27 0.12
C THR A 33 -0.73 1.28 1.45
N VAL A 34 0.55 0.95 1.42
CA VAL A 34 1.47 1.04 2.57
C VAL A 34 2.62 1.98 2.22
N TYR A 35 3.18 2.63 3.24
CA TYR A 35 4.29 3.56 3.08
C TYR A 35 5.52 3.05 3.80
N HIS A 36 6.65 3.02 3.10
CA HIS A 36 7.94 2.62 3.66
C HIS A 36 9.01 3.64 3.31
N ARG A 37 9.96 3.89 4.21
CA ARG A 37 11.15 4.69 3.86
C ARG A 37 11.96 3.99 2.78
N PHE A 38 12.71 4.76 2.00
CA PHE A 38 13.66 4.19 1.06
C PHE A 38 14.75 3.42 1.82
N SER A 39 14.80 2.10 1.60
CA SER A 39 15.85 1.22 2.07
C SER A 39 16.06 0.06 1.08
N PRO A 40 17.27 -0.52 1.01
CA PRO A 40 17.54 -1.66 0.12
C PRO A 40 16.67 -2.88 0.40
N ASP A 41 16.35 -3.16 1.68
CA ASP A 41 15.50 -4.30 2.04
C ASP A 41 14.08 -4.18 1.50
N ILE A 42 13.49 -2.98 1.58
CA ILE A 42 12.16 -2.71 1.03
C ILE A 42 12.19 -2.74 -0.49
N ALA A 43 13.23 -2.19 -1.12
CA ALA A 43 13.41 -2.26 -2.58
C ALA A 43 13.50 -3.72 -3.07
N GLY A 44 14.24 -4.57 -2.37
CA GLY A 44 14.33 -6.00 -2.68
C GLY A 44 12.99 -6.72 -2.56
N LYS A 45 12.22 -6.46 -1.49
CA LYS A 45 10.86 -7.00 -1.33
C LYS A 45 9.93 -6.54 -2.44
N ILE A 46 9.98 -5.26 -2.82
CA ILE A 46 9.21 -4.71 -3.95
C ILE A 46 9.55 -5.45 -5.25
N LEU A 47 10.84 -5.63 -5.56
CA LEU A 47 11.28 -6.30 -6.78
C LEU A 47 10.81 -7.76 -6.87
N ALA A 48 10.70 -8.44 -5.74
CA ALA A 48 10.19 -9.81 -5.65
C ALA A 48 8.70 -9.94 -5.96
N VAL A 49 7.92 -8.85 -5.87
CA VAL A 49 6.46 -8.82 -6.13
C VAL A 49 6.06 -7.73 -7.13
N LYS A 50 6.98 -7.25 -7.96
CA LYS A 50 6.84 -6.07 -8.83
C LYS A 50 5.66 -6.16 -9.82
N GLU A 51 5.27 -7.38 -10.18
CA GLU A 51 4.16 -7.65 -11.09
C GLU A 51 2.78 -7.47 -10.40
N LEU A 52 2.76 -7.48 -9.06
CA LEU A 52 1.53 -7.37 -8.27
C LEU A 52 1.27 -5.96 -7.74
N VAL A 53 2.33 -5.16 -7.58
CA VAL A 53 2.29 -3.87 -6.91
C VAL A 53 2.48 -2.70 -7.87
N GLN A 54 1.83 -1.58 -7.57
CA GLN A 54 2.18 -0.28 -8.12
C GLN A 54 2.98 0.49 -7.07
N VAL A 55 4.11 1.07 -7.47
CA VAL A 55 4.98 1.84 -6.57
C VAL A 55 5.09 3.27 -7.06
N ARG A 56 4.98 4.22 -6.14
CA ARG A 56 5.25 5.64 -6.37
C ARG A 56 6.25 6.16 -5.36
N ASN A 57 7.19 6.98 -5.81
CA ASN A 57 8.12 7.69 -4.94
C ASN A 57 7.45 8.96 -4.42
N VAL A 58 7.32 9.10 -3.10
CA VAL A 58 6.64 10.24 -2.47
C VAL A 58 7.54 10.94 -1.45
N PRO A 59 7.36 12.26 -1.22
CA PRO A 59 8.01 12.95 -0.12
C PRO A 59 7.44 12.49 1.23
N ALA A 60 8.13 12.81 2.33
CA ALA A 60 7.67 12.46 3.67
C ALA A 60 6.34 13.14 4.04
N SER A 61 6.09 14.34 3.51
CA SER A 61 4.84 15.08 3.69
C SER A 61 3.61 14.44 3.05
N ALA A 62 3.79 13.48 2.14
CA ALA A 62 2.71 12.77 1.47
C ALA A 62 2.44 11.37 2.07
N VAL A 63 3.17 11.00 3.12
CA VAL A 63 2.90 9.77 3.88
C VAL A 63 1.61 9.98 4.68
N ARG A 64 0.74 8.97 4.68
CA ARG A 64 -0.56 9.04 5.34
C ARG A 64 -0.74 7.96 6.36
N THR A 65 -1.38 8.29 7.47
CA THR A 65 -1.89 7.31 8.42
C THR A 65 -3.14 6.60 7.86
N PRO A 66 -3.51 5.42 8.38
CA PRO A 66 -4.74 4.73 7.97
C PRO A 66 -6.01 5.57 8.16
N GLU A 67 -6.03 6.45 9.17
CA GLU A 67 -7.14 7.34 9.48
C GLU A 67 -7.23 8.48 8.46
N GLU A 68 -6.12 9.17 8.18
CA GLU A 68 -6.05 10.20 7.14
C GLU A 68 -6.49 9.66 5.79
N ALA A 69 -5.96 8.50 5.39
CA ALA A 69 -6.33 7.86 4.13
C ALA A 69 -7.82 7.46 4.08
N ARG A 70 -8.44 7.14 5.23
CA ARG A 70 -9.88 6.85 5.31
C ARG A 70 -10.70 8.13 5.18
N ASN A 71 -10.27 9.19 5.85
CA ASN A 71 -10.94 10.49 5.81
C ASN A 71 -10.89 11.11 4.41
N GLU A 72 -9.76 11.02 3.71
CA GLU A 72 -9.64 11.48 2.31
C GLU A 72 -10.59 10.75 1.36
N ARG A 73 -10.85 9.45 1.61
CA ARG A 73 -11.80 8.66 0.82
C ARG A 73 -13.27 8.91 1.21
N ARG A 74 -13.52 9.65 2.30
CA ARG A 74 -14.87 9.88 2.81
C ARG A 74 -15.57 10.88 1.91
N ALA A 75 -16.68 10.46 1.30
CA ALA A 75 -17.55 11.37 0.56
C ALA A 75 -18.19 12.40 1.50
N VAL A 76 -18.52 13.57 0.94
CA VAL A 76 -19.30 14.59 1.64
C VAL A 76 -20.68 14.01 1.98
N ARG A 77 -21.18 14.29 3.19
CA ARG A 77 -22.54 13.88 3.57
C ARG A 77 -23.54 14.69 2.73
N GLY A 78 -24.43 13.99 2.02
CA GLY A 78 -25.49 14.62 1.21
C GLY A 78 -26.75 14.99 2.01
N TYR A 79 -26.69 14.96 3.34
CA TYR A 79 -27.79 15.28 4.24
C TYR A 79 -27.26 15.82 5.56
N GLU A 80 -28.08 16.60 6.25
CA GLU A 80 -27.86 17.05 7.63
C GLU A 80 -28.99 16.50 8.50
N VAL A 81 -28.67 16.04 9.70
CA VAL A 81 -29.68 15.59 10.67
C VAL A 81 -30.05 16.81 11.50
N VAL A 82 -31.26 17.31 11.30
CA VAL A 82 -31.86 18.41 12.06
C VAL A 82 -32.60 17.84 13.28
#